data_AF-B0W7V4-F1
#
_entry.id   AF-B0W7V4-F1
#
_cell.length_a   1.000
_cell.length_b   1.000
_cell.length_c   1.000
_cell.angle_alpha   90.00
_cell.angle_beta   90.00
_cell.angle_gamma   90.00
#
_symmetry.space_group_name_H-M   'P 1'
#
loop_
_entity.id
_entity.type
_entity.pdbx_description
1 polymer ?
#
loop_
_entity_poly.entity_id
_entity_poly.type
_entity_poly.pdbx_seq_one_letter_code
_entity_poly.pdbx_strand_id
1 'polypeptide(L)'
;MNGSSYEINTNGDILSQNQQKGWWTIGLINGQYKYMTAETFGYKLNANGASLKKKQLWTLEPSNTGESVIYLKSHLGRYLSVDSFGNVLCESEDRDAGSRFQISIADDNSGRWALKNEQRGYFLGGTPEKLTCTAKAPGKGEFWSVHLAARPQVNLRSVGRKRFAHLSESQDEIHVDANIPWGEDTLFTLEFRADEEGRYALHTCNNKYLNSTGKLETKCTDDCLFSAEYHSGHLALRDRHGLYLSPIGSKAVLKSRSQTVTRDELFSLEDSLPQASFIAALNNKYVSVKQGVDVTANQDEIGDNETFQLEYDCNKLECNKAVYETILVERAQKGIVHFKGQNGKYWRVDGEGIAADSDTPTDGFYIELREPTRICLRAADGRYLGATKNGTFKLVDTGYDTATQWEY
;
A
#
# COMPACT_ATOMS: atom_id res chain seq x y z
N MET A 1 -17.95 42.76 -16.31
CA MET A 1 -17.81 41.85 -17.45
C MET A 1 -16.33 41.57 -17.65
N ASN A 2 -16.01 40.32 -17.94
CA ASN A 2 -14.68 39.73 -18.18
C ASN A 2 -13.84 39.43 -16.93
N GLY A 3 -14.20 38.35 -16.24
CA GLY A 3 -13.27 37.56 -15.44
C GLY A 3 -12.72 36.44 -16.33
N SER A 4 -11.43 36.53 -16.64
CA SER A 4 -10.66 35.50 -17.34
C SER A 4 -10.52 34.26 -16.45
N SER A 5 -11.13 33.16 -16.87
CA SER A 5 -10.93 31.83 -16.30
C SER A 5 -9.50 31.35 -16.59
N TYR A 6 -8.69 31.23 -15.54
CA TYR A 6 -7.45 30.46 -15.63
C TYR A 6 -7.82 28.97 -15.65
N GLU A 7 -7.77 28.38 -16.84
CA GLU A 7 -7.76 26.92 -16.99
C GLU A 7 -6.41 26.39 -16.48
N ILE A 8 -6.44 25.71 -15.33
CA ILE A 8 -5.29 24.94 -14.85
C ILE A 8 -5.25 23.65 -15.67
N ASN A 9 -4.23 23.57 -16.51
CA ASN A 9 -3.91 22.41 -17.32
C ASN A 9 -3.39 21.30 -16.39
N THR A 10 -4.27 20.40 -15.94
CA THR A 10 -3.92 19.26 -15.09
C THR A 10 -3.34 18.13 -15.95
N ASN A 11 -2.02 18.16 -16.16
CA ASN A 11 -1.28 16.97 -16.57
C ASN A 11 -1.34 15.95 -15.42
N GLY A 12 -1.97 14.80 -15.68
CA GLY A 12 -2.42 13.83 -14.69
C GLY A 12 -1.34 13.31 -13.74
N ASP A 13 -1.60 13.48 -12.44
CA ASP A 13 -0.81 12.92 -11.34
C ASP A 13 -1.44 11.62 -10.83
N ILE A 14 -0.62 10.60 -10.56
CA ILE A 14 -1.03 9.24 -10.13
C ILE A 14 -1.85 9.29 -8.82
N LEU A 15 -1.56 10.25 -7.94
CA LEU A 15 -2.26 10.45 -6.66
C LEU A 15 -3.68 11.00 -6.82
N SER A 16 -3.92 11.83 -7.84
CA SER A 16 -5.26 12.36 -8.12
C SER A 16 -6.23 11.30 -8.64
N GLN A 17 -5.72 10.18 -9.19
CA GLN A 17 -6.54 9.07 -9.65
C GLN A 17 -7.05 8.19 -8.50
N ASN A 18 -6.34 8.13 -7.37
CA ASN A 18 -6.81 7.46 -6.15
C ASN A 18 -7.95 8.23 -5.43
N GLN A 19 -8.30 9.45 -5.87
CA GLN A 19 -9.45 10.19 -5.33
C GLN A 19 -10.78 9.80 -6.00
N GLN A 20 -10.77 9.06 -7.11
CA GLN A 20 -12.00 8.53 -7.70
C GLN A 20 -12.40 7.23 -7.00
N LYS A 21 -13.50 7.30 -6.25
CA LYS A 21 -14.03 6.18 -5.45
C LYS A 21 -14.11 4.89 -6.26
N GLY A 22 -13.33 3.90 -5.85
CA GLY A 22 -13.34 2.53 -6.39
C GLY A 22 -12.31 2.24 -7.49
N TRP A 23 -11.40 3.16 -7.76
CA TRP A 23 -10.27 2.96 -8.66
C TRP A 23 -9.07 2.42 -7.89
N TRP A 24 -8.36 1.44 -8.45
CA TRP A 24 -7.12 0.92 -7.86
C TRP A 24 -5.95 1.15 -8.79
N THR A 25 -4.79 1.50 -8.25
CA THR A 25 -3.53 1.39 -8.99
C THR A 25 -2.88 0.06 -8.62
N ILE A 26 -2.54 -0.76 -9.61
CA ILE A 26 -2.03 -2.13 -9.41
C ILE A 26 -0.87 -2.45 -10.35
N GLY A 27 -0.08 -3.45 -9.95
CA GLY A 27 0.74 -4.27 -10.83
C GLY A 27 0.12 -5.65 -11.01
N LEU A 28 0.27 -6.23 -12.20
CA LEU A 28 -0.14 -7.60 -12.50
C LEU A 28 1.09 -8.46 -12.74
N ILE A 29 1.24 -9.56 -11.99
CA ILE A 29 2.42 -10.42 -11.98
C ILE A 29 2.07 -11.77 -12.60
N ASN A 30 2.80 -12.20 -13.62
CA ASN A 30 2.58 -13.50 -14.26
C ASN A 30 3.20 -14.66 -13.45
N GLY A 31 2.97 -15.90 -13.90
CA GLY A 31 3.55 -17.11 -13.29
C GLY A 31 5.08 -17.23 -13.30
N GLN A 32 5.80 -16.27 -13.89
CA GLN A 32 7.27 -16.15 -13.85
C GLN A 32 7.73 -15.02 -12.92
N TYR A 33 6.84 -14.50 -12.08
CA TYR A 33 7.10 -13.39 -11.16
C TYR A 33 7.57 -12.12 -11.87
N LYS A 34 7.02 -11.86 -13.06
CA LYS A 34 7.27 -10.66 -13.86
C LYS A 34 6.00 -9.84 -14.04
N TYR A 35 6.16 -8.52 -14.00
CA TYR A 35 5.09 -7.56 -14.13
C TYR A 35 4.70 -7.33 -15.58
N MET A 36 3.38 -7.27 -15.81
CA MET A 36 2.78 -6.75 -17.03
C MET A 36 3.22 -5.30 -17.25
N THR A 37 3.73 -5.00 -18.43
CA THR A 37 4.40 -3.75 -18.75
C THR A 37 3.82 -3.14 -20.02
N ALA A 38 3.49 -1.85 -19.94
CA ALA A 38 3.25 -1.01 -21.11
C ALA A 38 4.53 -0.23 -21.43
N GLU A 39 5.10 -0.44 -22.61
CA GLU A 39 6.28 0.29 -23.04
C GLU A 39 5.95 1.74 -23.43
N THR A 40 6.87 2.66 -23.14
CA THR A 40 6.68 4.09 -23.40
C THR A 40 6.57 4.41 -24.89
N PHE A 41 7.18 3.61 -25.75
CA PHE A 41 7.24 3.84 -27.19
C PHE A 41 6.64 2.67 -27.97
N GLY A 42 5.88 3.01 -29.02
CA GLY A 42 5.30 2.04 -29.95
C GLY A 42 4.22 1.15 -29.35
N TYR A 43 3.63 1.55 -28.23
CA TYR A 43 2.50 0.88 -27.56
C TYR A 43 2.68 -0.62 -27.31
N LYS A 44 3.94 -1.06 -27.19
CA LYS A 44 4.26 -2.48 -27.00
C LYS A 44 3.89 -2.92 -25.60
N LEU A 45 3.40 -4.16 -25.51
CA LEU A 45 3.04 -4.81 -24.27
C LEU A 45 3.88 -6.06 -24.07
N ASN A 46 4.28 -6.33 -22.84
CA ASN A 46 4.97 -7.55 -22.45
C ASN A 46 4.71 -7.88 -20.98
N ALA A 47 5.20 -9.03 -20.52
CA ALA A 47 5.18 -9.41 -19.11
C ALA A 47 6.59 -9.80 -18.61
N ASN A 48 7.58 -8.91 -18.79
CA ASN A 48 8.96 -9.14 -18.36
C ASN A 48 9.46 -8.18 -17.26
N GLY A 49 8.62 -7.26 -16.78
CA GLY A 49 9.01 -6.26 -15.80
C GLY A 49 9.51 -6.90 -14.50
N ALA A 50 10.72 -6.57 -14.06
CA ALA A 50 11.30 -7.15 -12.84
C ALA A 50 10.80 -6.50 -11.55
N SER A 51 10.13 -5.36 -11.65
CA SER A 51 9.79 -4.49 -10.52
C SER A 51 8.57 -3.64 -10.85
N LEU A 52 7.74 -3.35 -9.85
CA LEU A 52 6.63 -2.41 -9.98
C LEU A 52 7.19 -0.98 -10.06
N LYS A 53 7.27 -0.43 -11.27
CA LYS A 53 7.65 0.96 -11.56
C LYS A 53 6.60 1.58 -12.48
N LYS A 54 6.80 2.83 -12.88
CA LYS A 54 5.88 3.58 -13.75
C LYS A 54 5.28 2.77 -14.91
N LYS A 55 6.08 2.01 -15.64
CA LYS A 55 5.63 1.22 -16.80
C LYS A 55 4.79 -0.02 -16.46
N GLN A 56 4.85 -0.46 -15.21
CA GLN A 56 4.14 -1.62 -14.67
C GLN A 56 2.88 -1.23 -13.89
N LEU A 57 2.64 0.07 -13.70
CA LEU A 57 1.43 0.57 -13.05
C LEU A 57 0.27 0.58 -14.04
N TRP A 58 -0.83 -0.01 -13.59
CA TRP A 58 -2.11 -0.05 -14.27
C TRP A 58 -3.19 0.52 -13.34
N THR A 59 -3.95 1.48 -13.83
CA THR A 59 -5.14 1.99 -13.14
C THR A 59 -6.33 1.11 -13.54
N LEU A 60 -6.88 0.41 -12.56
CA LEU A 60 -8.10 -0.38 -12.66
C LEU A 60 -9.29 0.55 -12.43
N GLU A 61 -10.09 0.71 -13.46
CA GLU A 61 -11.29 1.56 -13.44
C GLU A 61 -12.55 0.67 -13.54
N PRO A 62 -13.56 0.83 -12.66
CA PRO A 62 -14.78 0.03 -12.72
C PRO A 62 -15.59 0.33 -13.98
N SER A 63 -16.17 -0.71 -14.57
CA SER A 63 -17.21 -0.61 -15.60
C SER A 63 -18.59 -0.56 -14.96
N ASN A 64 -19.54 0.05 -15.69
CA ASN A 64 -20.96 0.05 -15.32
C ASN A 64 -21.74 -1.17 -15.84
N THR A 65 -21.07 -2.08 -16.56
CA THR A 65 -21.70 -3.21 -17.25
C THR A 65 -21.87 -4.47 -16.39
N GLY A 66 -21.17 -4.57 -15.27
CA GLY A 66 -21.23 -5.73 -14.39
C GLY A 66 -20.34 -5.60 -13.17
N GLU A 67 -20.59 -6.45 -12.17
CA GLU A 67 -19.75 -6.55 -10.99
C GLU A 67 -18.38 -7.13 -11.36
N SER A 68 -17.31 -6.49 -10.89
CA SER A 68 -15.92 -6.86 -11.18
C SER A 68 -15.53 -6.86 -12.67
N VAL A 69 -16.30 -6.14 -13.50
CA VAL A 69 -15.87 -5.73 -14.84
C VAL A 69 -15.09 -4.44 -14.74
N ILE A 70 -13.91 -4.42 -15.35
CA ILE A 70 -12.95 -3.33 -15.26
C ILE A 70 -12.42 -2.90 -16.62
N TYR A 71 -11.87 -1.70 -16.66
CA TYR A 71 -10.91 -1.24 -17.65
C TYR A 71 -9.53 -1.20 -17.01
N LEU A 72 -8.49 -1.52 -17.79
CA LEU A 72 -7.09 -1.39 -17.37
C LEU A 72 -6.43 -0.27 -18.17
N LYS A 73 -6.10 0.82 -17.49
CA LYS A 73 -5.44 1.98 -18.09
C LYS A 73 -3.96 2.00 -17.73
N SER A 74 -3.10 2.15 -18.73
CA SER A 74 -1.66 2.24 -18.53
C SER A 74 -1.25 3.63 -18.01
N HIS A 75 0.00 3.73 -17.54
CA HIS A 75 0.64 5.00 -17.18
C HIS A 75 0.70 6.06 -18.30
N LEU A 76 0.42 5.68 -19.55
CA LEU A 76 0.32 6.60 -20.70
C LEU A 76 -1.10 7.13 -20.92
N GLY A 77 -2.03 6.77 -20.04
CA GLY A 77 -3.44 7.11 -20.18
C GLY A 77 -4.20 6.31 -21.25
N ARG A 78 -3.61 5.21 -21.73
CA ARG A 78 -4.19 4.34 -22.77
C ARG A 78 -4.80 3.07 -22.17
N TYR A 79 -5.93 2.62 -22.70
CA TYR A 79 -6.63 1.42 -22.23
C TYR A 79 -6.14 0.16 -22.94
N LEU A 80 -5.97 -0.90 -22.16
CA LEU A 80 -5.77 -2.26 -22.65
C LEU A 80 -7.03 -2.71 -23.39
N SER A 81 -6.89 -3.24 -24.60
CA SER A 81 -8.00 -3.76 -25.40
C SER A 81 -7.61 -5.01 -26.19
N VAL A 82 -8.63 -5.70 -26.72
CA VAL A 82 -8.44 -6.91 -27.53
C VAL A 82 -9.17 -6.74 -28.87
N ASP A 83 -8.47 -7.00 -29.97
CA ASP A 83 -9.02 -6.90 -31.31
C ASP A 83 -9.83 -8.16 -31.72
N SER A 84 -10.35 -8.16 -32.96
CA SER A 84 -11.10 -9.28 -33.53
C SER A 84 -10.28 -10.55 -33.78
N PHE A 85 -8.96 -10.49 -33.65
CA PHE A 85 -8.04 -11.61 -33.84
C PHE A 85 -7.44 -12.13 -32.52
N GLY A 86 -7.74 -11.48 -31.39
CA GLY A 86 -7.22 -11.84 -30.07
C GLY A 86 -5.86 -11.21 -29.74
N ASN A 87 -5.41 -10.23 -30.54
CA ASN A 87 -4.23 -9.44 -30.23
C ASN A 87 -4.58 -8.43 -29.13
N VAL A 88 -3.65 -8.25 -28.19
CA VAL A 88 -3.80 -7.30 -27.10
C VAL A 88 -3.12 -5.99 -27.49
N LEU A 89 -3.85 -4.89 -27.36
CA LEU A 89 -3.43 -3.53 -27.73
C LEU A 89 -3.49 -2.62 -26.50
N CYS A 90 -2.79 -1.50 -26.53
CA CYS A 90 -2.87 -0.46 -25.50
C CYS A 90 -2.62 0.93 -26.12
N GLU A 91 -3.47 1.27 -27.07
CA GLU A 91 -3.30 2.45 -27.93
C GLU A 91 -4.42 3.47 -27.78
N SER A 92 -5.62 3.08 -27.34
CA SER A 92 -6.78 3.97 -27.29
C SER A 92 -6.81 4.78 -26.00
N GLU A 93 -7.13 6.07 -26.07
CA GLU A 93 -7.50 6.90 -24.90
C GLU A 93 -8.98 6.74 -24.55
N ASP A 94 -9.75 6.09 -25.41
CA ASP A 94 -11.18 5.85 -25.24
C ASP A 94 -11.45 4.42 -24.78
N ARG A 95 -12.48 4.30 -23.93
CA ARG A 95 -13.04 3.01 -23.51
C ARG A 95 -13.95 2.46 -24.62
N ASP A 96 -13.79 1.19 -24.94
CA ASP A 96 -14.61 0.48 -25.91
C ASP A 96 -15.02 -0.93 -25.43
N ALA A 97 -15.75 -1.66 -26.26
CA ALA A 97 -16.17 -3.03 -25.93
C ALA A 97 -15.00 -4.02 -25.80
N GLY A 98 -13.92 -3.80 -26.55
CA GLY A 98 -12.71 -4.63 -26.53
C GLY A 98 -11.83 -4.35 -25.32
N SER A 99 -12.05 -3.25 -24.60
CA SER A 99 -11.30 -2.85 -23.41
C SER A 99 -11.88 -3.31 -22.07
N ARG A 100 -12.99 -4.06 -22.09
CA ARG A 100 -13.65 -4.57 -20.88
C ARG A 100 -13.14 -5.96 -20.50
N PHE A 101 -12.70 -6.09 -19.25
CA PHE A 101 -12.24 -7.35 -18.68
C PHE A 101 -13.03 -7.68 -17.41
N GLN A 102 -13.61 -8.88 -17.37
CA GLN A 102 -14.18 -9.46 -16.17
C GLN A 102 -13.07 -10.13 -15.35
N ILE A 103 -12.99 -9.79 -14.07
CA ILE A 103 -12.13 -10.50 -13.12
C ILE A 103 -12.81 -11.79 -12.68
N SER A 104 -12.03 -12.86 -12.64
CA SER A 104 -12.40 -14.15 -12.03
C SER A 104 -11.24 -14.66 -11.18
N ILE A 105 -11.55 -15.33 -10.08
CA ILE A 105 -10.54 -15.86 -9.14
C ILE A 105 -10.31 -17.33 -9.46
N ALA A 106 -9.06 -17.77 -9.37
CA ALA A 106 -8.71 -19.17 -9.58
C ALA A 106 -9.41 -20.10 -8.57
N ASP A 107 -9.92 -21.22 -9.07
CA ASP A 107 -10.62 -22.23 -8.26
C ASP A 107 -9.68 -23.09 -7.38
N ASP A 108 -8.36 -22.87 -7.50
CA ASP A 108 -7.31 -23.60 -6.78
C ASP A 108 -6.94 -22.98 -5.42
N ASN A 109 -7.69 -21.96 -4.97
CA ASN A 109 -7.44 -21.17 -3.76
C ASN A 109 -6.09 -20.42 -3.73
N SER A 110 -5.40 -20.30 -4.86
CA SER A 110 -4.21 -19.43 -4.96
C SER A 110 -4.58 -17.95 -4.85
N GLY A 111 -5.84 -17.60 -5.12
CA GLY A 111 -6.32 -16.22 -5.14
C GLY A 111 -5.81 -15.40 -6.33
N ARG A 112 -5.16 -16.06 -7.31
CA ARG A 112 -4.75 -15.44 -8.57
C ARG A 112 -5.96 -15.10 -9.41
N TRP A 113 -5.83 -14.03 -10.19
CA TRP A 113 -6.87 -13.53 -11.06
C TRP A 113 -6.68 -14.05 -12.47
N ALA A 114 -7.80 -14.36 -13.13
CA ALA A 114 -7.88 -14.49 -14.57
C ALA A 114 -8.77 -13.37 -15.12
N LEU A 115 -8.27 -12.69 -16.16
CA LEU A 115 -8.92 -11.52 -16.75
C LEU A 115 -9.55 -11.92 -18.08
N LYS A 116 -10.88 -12.06 -18.11
CA LYS A 116 -11.62 -12.47 -19.30
C LYS A 116 -12.10 -11.25 -20.07
N ASN A 117 -11.74 -11.11 -21.34
CA ASN A 117 -12.31 -10.08 -22.18
C ASN A 117 -13.80 -10.36 -22.43
N GLU A 118 -14.69 -9.41 -22.12
CA GLU A 118 -16.15 -9.63 -22.21
C GLU A 118 -16.62 -9.85 -23.65
N GLN A 119 -16.08 -9.08 -24.60
CA GLN A 119 -16.51 -9.13 -26.00
C GLN A 119 -16.04 -10.41 -26.70
N ARG A 120 -14.80 -10.84 -26.41
CA ARG A 120 -14.16 -11.98 -27.08
C ARG A 120 -14.38 -13.30 -26.35
N GLY A 121 -14.61 -13.25 -25.03
CA GLY A 121 -14.79 -14.42 -24.19
C GLY A 121 -13.51 -15.20 -23.89
N TYR A 122 -12.34 -14.63 -24.18
CA TYR A 122 -11.03 -15.25 -23.94
C TYR A 122 -10.30 -14.61 -22.76
N PHE A 123 -9.30 -15.32 -22.23
CA PHE A 123 -8.52 -14.89 -21.07
C PHE A 123 -7.20 -14.24 -21.49
N LEU A 124 -6.86 -13.13 -20.84
CA LEU A 124 -5.60 -12.42 -21.00
C LEU A 124 -4.46 -13.23 -20.38
N GLY A 125 -3.49 -13.58 -21.20
CA GLY A 125 -2.22 -14.17 -20.79
C GLY A 125 -1.04 -13.35 -21.27
N GLY A 126 0.12 -13.60 -20.68
CA GLY A 126 1.35 -12.86 -20.99
C GLY A 126 2.59 -13.73 -20.97
N THR A 127 3.41 -13.59 -22.01
CA THR A 127 4.80 -14.07 -22.06
C THR A 127 5.77 -12.91 -21.86
N PRO A 128 7.07 -13.18 -21.66
CA PRO A 128 8.07 -12.11 -21.58
C PRO A 128 8.14 -11.17 -22.79
N GLU A 129 7.64 -11.59 -23.95
CA GLU A 129 7.72 -10.84 -25.21
C GLU A 129 6.40 -10.16 -25.61
N LYS A 130 5.25 -10.75 -25.27
CA LYS A 130 3.94 -10.25 -25.71
C LYS A 130 2.80 -10.65 -24.77
N LEU A 131 1.69 -9.91 -24.85
CA LEU A 131 0.40 -10.30 -24.29
C LEU A 131 -0.50 -10.90 -25.37
N THR A 132 -1.36 -11.84 -24.99
CA THR A 132 -2.32 -12.51 -25.88
C THR A 132 -3.65 -12.76 -25.18
N CYS A 133 -4.76 -12.74 -25.91
CA CYS A 133 -6.09 -13.01 -25.35
C CYS A 133 -6.89 -13.97 -26.24
N THR A 134 -6.48 -15.24 -26.26
CA THR A 134 -7.05 -16.29 -27.13
C THR A 134 -7.43 -17.57 -26.38
N ALA A 135 -7.08 -17.68 -25.10
CA ALA A 135 -7.35 -18.85 -24.28
C ALA A 135 -8.85 -18.93 -23.92
N LYS A 136 -9.48 -20.10 -24.12
CA LYS A 136 -10.90 -20.34 -23.78
C LYS A 136 -11.15 -20.61 -22.30
N ALA A 137 -10.10 -21.03 -21.58
CA ALA A 137 -10.09 -21.27 -20.15
C ALA A 137 -8.72 -20.81 -19.62
N PRO A 138 -8.64 -20.33 -18.37
CA PRO A 138 -7.38 -19.86 -17.82
C PRO A 138 -6.45 -21.03 -17.49
N GLY A 139 -5.20 -20.94 -17.96
CA GLY A 139 -4.11 -21.81 -17.55
C GLY A 139 -3.03 -21.03 -16.80
N LYS A 140 -1.86 -21.66 -16.60
CA LYS A 140 -0.72 -21.04 -15.92
C LYS A 140 -0.28 -19.71 -16.53
N GLY A 141 -0.51 -19.50 -17.84
CA GLY A 141 -0.14 -18.27 -18.55
C GLY A 141 -1.16 -17.13 -18.43
N GLU A 142 -2.37 -17.44 -17.97
CA GLU A 142 -3.51 -16.50 -17.87
C GLU A 142 -3.85 -16.12 -16.42
N PHE A 143 -3.15 -16.72 -15.45
CA PHE A 143 -3.27 -16.35 -14.05
C PHE A 143 -2.25 -15.28 -13.66
N TRP A 144 -2.77 -14.26 -12.98
CA TRP A 144 -2.03 -13.09 -12.53
C TRP A 144 -2.15 -12.92 -11.02
N SER A 145 -1.05 -12.69 -10.32
CA SER A 145 -1.09 -12.18 -8.95
C SER A 145 -1.21 -10.66 -8.99
N VAL A 146 -1.99 -10.09 -8.08
CA VAL A 146 -2.24 -8.64 -8.02
C VAL A 146 -1.40 -8.01 -6.93
N HIS A 147 -0.62 -7.00 -7.29
CA HIS A 147 0.13 -6.17 -6.36
C HIS A 147 -0.49 -4.76 -6.33
N LEU A 148 -1.25 -4.45 -5.29
CA LEU A 148 -1.73 -3.11 -4.97
C LEU A 148 -0.55 -2.13 -4.91
N ALA A 149 -0.58 -1.11 -5.77
CA ALA A 149 0.36 0.01 -5.74
C ALA A 149 -0.11 1.09 -4.74
N ALA A 150 -0.51 0.64 -3.55
CA ALA A 150 -0.86 1.51 -2.43
C ALA A 150 0.35 1.67 -1.50
N ARG A 151 0.36 2.75 -0.69
CA ARG A 151 1.27 2.78 0.45
C ARG A 151 0.95 1.57 1.33
N PRO A 152 1.96 0.81 1.78
CA PRO A 152 1.70 -0.42 2.52
C PRO A 152 1.08 -0.14 3.89
N GLN A 153 1.33 1.04 4.45
CA GLN A 153 0.73 1.51 5.69
C GLN A 153 -0.63 2.15 5.40
N VAL A 154 -1.68 1.52 5.95
CA VAL A 154 -3.06 1.81 5.63
C VAL A 154 -3.93 1.82 6.89
N ASN A 155 -5.03 2.55 6.81
CA ASN A 155 -6.17 2.36 7.68
C ASN A 155 -7.21 1.50 6.96
N LEU A 156 -7.69 0.46 7.63
CA LEU A 156 -8.66 -0.49 7.06
C LEU A 156 -10.06 -0.16 7.55
N ARG A 157 -10.96 0.21 6.63
CA ARG A 157 -12.35 0.57 6.97
C ARG A 157 -13.34 -0.45 6.44
N SER A 158 -14.19 -0.99 7.31
CA SER A 158 -15.29 -1.88 6.90
C SER A 158 -16.43 -1.10 6.25
N VAL A 159 -16.88 -1.57 5.08
CA VAL A 159 -18.02 -1.00 4.33
C VAL A 159 -19.35 -1.35 5.02
N GLY A 160 -19.47 -2.56 5.57
CA GLY A 160 -20.62 -3.03 6.33
C GLY A 160 -20.81 -2.24 7.62
N ARG A 161 -19.78 -2.19 8.47
CA ARG A 161 -19.85 -1.54 9.78
C ARG A 161 -19.70 -0.03 9.73
N LYS A 162 -19.10 0.52 8.67
CA LYS A 162 -18.71 1.95 8.57
C LYS A 162 -17.83 2.36 9.75
N ARG A 163 -16.86 1.51 10.07
CA ARG A 163 -15.91 1.64 11.17
C ARG A 163 -14.52 1.22 10.72
N PHE A 164 -13.50 1.72 11.39
CA PHE A 164 -12.11 1.39 11.16
C PHE A 164 -11.68 0.21 12.02
N ALA A 165 -10.78 -0.59 11.47
CA ALA A 165 -10.07 -1.61 12.21
C ALA A 165 -9.07 -0.92 13.17
N HIS A 166 -8.86 -1.53 14.31
CA HIS A 166 -7.82 -1.14 15.25
C HIS A 166 -7.39 -2.34 16.11
N LEU A 167 -6.19 -2.28 16.67
CA LEU A 167 -5.67 -3.27 17.61
C LEU A 167 -6.46 -3.16 18.92
N SER A 168 -7.01 -4.28 19.38
CA SER A 168 -7.73 -4.36 20.66
C SER A 168 -6.85 -3.94 21.86
N GLU A 169 -7.48 -3.50 22.95
CA GLU A 169 -6.78 -3.13 24.20
C GLU A 169 -5.91 -4.27 24.76
N SER A 170 -6.33 -5.53 24.57
CA SER A 170 -5.57 -6.72 24.97
C SER A 170 -4.43 -7.09 24.02
N GLN A 171 -4.28 -6.37 22.91
CA GLN A 171 -3.20 -6.51 21.92
C GLN A 171 -3.06 -7.91 21.29
N ASP A 172 -4.17 -8.65 21.19
CA ASP A 172 -4.25 -10.02 20.71
C ASP A 172 -5.32 -10.27 19.63
N GLU A 173 -6.22 -9.30 19.41
CA GLU A 173 -7.25 -9.29 18.37
C GLU A 173 -7.28 -7.95 17.63
N ILE A 174 -7.90 -7.94 16.43
CA ILE A 174 -8.26 -6.72 15.69
C ILE A 174 -9.77 -6.53 15.77
N HIS A 175 -10.22 -5.38 16.27
CA HIS A 175 -11.63 -5.00 16.35
C HIS A 175 -11.94 -3.97 15.26
N VAL A 176 -13.17 -3.96 14.74
CA VAL A 176 -13.61 -3.05 13.67
C VAL A 176 -14.82 -2.22 14.11
N ASP A 177 -14.60 -1.39 15.11
CA ASP A 177 -15.60 -0.51 15.73
C ASP A 177 -15.10 0.92 15.99
N ALA A 178 -13.85 1.26 15.62
CA ALA A 178 -13.32 2.61 15.71
C ALA A 178 -14.04 3.59 14.76
N ASN A 179 -14.42 4.77 15.26
CA ASN A 179 -15.14 5.79 14.48
C ASN A 179 -14.22 6.52 13.48
N ILE A 180 -12.97 6.74 13.88
CA ILE A 180 -11.92 7.42 13.14
C ILE A 180 -10.61 6.63 13.29
N PRO A 181 -9.68 6.70 12.32
CA PRO A 181 -8.41 6.00 12.39
C PRO A 181 -7.36 6.84 13.15
N TRP A 182 -7.55 7.00 14.45
CA TRP A 182 -6.67 7.78 15.32
C TRP A 182 -5.87 6.86 16.24
N GLY A 183 -4.60 7.17 16.45
CA GLY A 183 -3.70 6.37 17.28
C GLY A 183 -2.96 5.27 16.49
N GLU A 184 -1.88 4.77 17.11
CA GLU A 184 -1.02 3.73 16.51
C GLU A 184 -1.72 2.38 16.36
N ASP A 185 -2.78 2.12 17.12
CA ASP A 185 -3.58 0.90 17.06
C ASP A 185 -4.38 0.79 15.76
N THR A 186 -4.62 1.91 15.06
CA THR A 186 -5.31 1.93 13.76
C THR A 186 -4.38 1.78 12.56
N LEU A 187 -3.06 1.74 12.78
CA LEU A 187 -2.03 1.57 11.76
C LEU A 187 -1.83 0.08 11.44
N PHE A 188 -2.06 -0.28 10.17
CA PHE A 188 -1.75 -1.61 9.66
C PHE A 188 -0.79 -1.52 8.49
N THR A 189 0.14 -2.45 8.40
CA THR A 189 0.94 -2.68 7.20
C THR A 189 0.35 -3.84 6.43
N LEU A 190 -0.15 -3.60 5.22
CA LEU A 190 -0.66 -4.61 4.30
C LEU A 190 0.50 -5.16 3.47
N GLU A 191 1.17 -6.18 4.00
CA GLU A 191 2.44 -6.70 3.50
C GLU A 191 2.29 -7.63 2.29
N PHE A 192 2.83 -7.25 1.14
CA PHE A 192 2.81 -8.07 -0.07
C PHE A 192 3.89 -9.15 -0.04
N ARG A 193 3.48 -10.42 -0.15
CA ARG A 193 4.33 -11.62 -0.11
C ARG A 193 4.51 -12.19 -1.51
N ALA A 194 5.43 -11.58 -2.26
CA ALA A 194 5.71 -11.93 -3.65
C ALA A 194 6.16 -13.41 -3.83
N ASP A 195 6.88 -13.94 -2.85
CA ASP A 195 7.38 -15.31 -2.76
C ASP A 195 6.32 -16.32 -2.33
N GLU A 196 5.17 -15.87 -1.81
CA GLU A 196 4.05 -16.70 -1.35
C GLU A 196 2.81 -16.51 -2.23
N GLU A 197 3.02 -16.61 -3.55
CA GLU A 197 2.01 -16.49 -4.61
C GLU A 197 1.40 -15.09 -4.78
N GLY A 198 2.03 -14.05 -4.20
CA GLY A 198 1.53 -12.68 -4.24
C GLY A 198 0.33 -12.45 -3.33
N ARG A 199 0.33 -13.11 -2.17
CA ARG A 199 -0.65 -12.90 -1.10
C ARG A 199 -0.26 -11.74 -0.20
N TYR A 200 -1.14 -11.40 0.72
CA TYR A 200 -1.00 -10.31 1.67
C TYR A 200 -1.07 -10.80 3.10
N ALA A 201 -0.24 -10.23 3.97
CA ALA A 201 -0.36 -10.37 5.41
C ALA A 201 -0.78 -9.03 6.03
N LEU A 202 -1.69 -9.06 7.00
CA LEU A 202 -2.09 -7.87 7.76
C LEU A 202 -1.23 -7.78 9.03
N HIS A 203 -0.29 -6.85 9.05
CA HIS A 203 0.69 -6.66 10.12
C HIS A 203 0.31 -5.47 11.01
N THR A 204 0.18 -5.69 12.31
CA THR A 204 -0.25 -4.71 13.32
C THR A 204 0.93 -3.92 13.90
N CYS A 205 0.65 -2.76 14.51
CA CYS A 205 1.65 -1.90 15.15
C CYS A 205 2.47 -2.58 16.27
N ASN A 206 1.92 -3.60 16.94
CA ASN A 206 2.62 -4.39 17.96
C ASN A 206 3.46 -5.55 17.38
N ASN A 207 3.78 -5.49 16.09
CA ASN A 207 4.62 -6.42 15.37
C ASN A 207 4.09 -7.88 15.33
N LYS A 208 2.78 -8.03 15.09
CA LYS A 208 2.10 -9.33 14.94
C LYS A 208 1.26 -9.39 13.67
N TYR A 209 0.95 -10.60 13.23
CA TYR A 209 0.20 -10.87 12.01
C TYR A 209 -1.20 -11.39 12.34
N LEU A 210 -2.21 -10.92 11.63
CA LEU A 210 -3.56 -11.48 11.72
C LEU A 210 -3.60 -12.88 11.15
N ASN A 211 -3.99 -13.85 11.98
CA ASN A 211 -4.35 -15.20 11.56
C ASN A 211 -5.84 -15.26 11.17
N SER A 212 -6.20 -16.09 10.20
CA SER A 212 -7.58 -16.34 9.73
C SER A 212 -8.59 -16.64 10.85
N THR A 213 -8.14 -17.18 12.00
CA THR A 213 -8.99 -17.42 13.18
C THR A 213 -9.38 -16.16 13.96
N GLY A 214 -8.72 -15.03 13.72
CA GLY A 214 -8.90 -13.75 14.40
C GLY A 214 -7.85 -13.43 15.46
N LYS A 215 -6.92 -14.35 15.73
CA LYS A 215 -5.82 -14.16 16.67
C LYS A 215 -4.63 -13.49 15.99
N LEU A 216 -3.77 -12.87 16.81
CA LEU A 216 -2.50 -12.31 16.37
C LEU A 216 -1.31 -13.24 16.66
N GLU A 217 -0.47 -13.47 15.65
CA GLU A 217 0.71 -14.34 15.70
C GLU A 217 2.00 -13.54 15.56
N THR A 218 3.07 -13.94 16.26
CA THR A 218 4.37 -13.24 16.18
C THR A 218 5.16 -13.60 14.92
N LYS A 219 4.78 -14.67 14.23
CA LYS A 219 5.35 -15.09 12.95
C LYS A 219 4.25 -15.15 11.91
N CYS A 220 4.52 -14.64 10.71
CA CYS A 220 3.63 -14.83 9.58
C CYS A 220 3.68 -16.31 9.15
N THR A 221 2.55 -16.99 9.27
CA THR A 221 2.34 -18.38 8.82
C THR A 221 1.40 -18.39 7.61
N ASP A 222 1.22 -19.54 6.96
CA ASP A 222 0.26 -19.69 5.86
C ASP A 222 -1.16 -19.19 6.20
N ASP A 223 -1.58 -19.34 7.46
CA ASP A 223 -2.91 -18.95 7.93
C ASP A 223 -3.03 -17.44 8.19
N CYS A 224 -1.92 -16.70 8.05
CA CYS A 224 -1.87 -15.24 8.07
C CYS A 224 -1.91 -14.62 6.67
N LEU A 225 -2.00 -15.44 5.62
CA LEU A 225 -1.95 -15.01 4.23
C LEU A 225 -3.34 -14.94 3.62
N PHE A 226 -3.62 -13.81 2.97
CA PHE A 226 -4.87 -13.50 2.32
C PHE A 226 -4.64 -13.06 0.88
N SER A 227 -5.45 -13.54 -0.04
CA SER A 227 -5.49 -13.00 -1.40
C SER A 227 -6.39 -11.76 -1.44
N ALA A 228 -6.02 -10.79 -2.27
CA ALA A 228 -6.81 -9.58 -2.48
C ALA A 228 -7.78 -9.79 -3.65
N GLU A 229 -9.07 -9.55 -3.40
CA GLU A 229 -10.12 -9.57 -4.42
C GLU A 229 -10.76 -8.20 -4.58
N TYR A 230 -11.06 -7.85 -5.83
CA TYR A 230 -11.72 -6.60 -6.18
C TYR A 230 -13.22 -6.80 -6.37
N HIS A 231 -14.00 -6.00 -5.64
CA HIS A 231 -15.46 -6.03 -5.67
C HIS A 231 -16.00 -4.59 -5.72
N SER A 232 -16.34 -4.11 -6.92
CA SER A 232 -16.93 -2.79 -7.13
C SER A 232 -16.19 -1.63 -6.45
N GLY A 233 -14.85 -1.68 -6.45
CA GLY A 233 -14.00 -0.68 -5.84
C GLY A 233 -13.54 -0.97 -4.41
N HIS A 234 -14.08 -2.03 -3.81
CA HIS A 234 -13.76 -2.46 -2.46
C HIS A 234 -12.86 -3.70 -2.47
N LEU A 235 -12.09 -3.83 -1.39
CA LEU A 235 -11.21 -4.96 -1.13
C LEU A 235 -11.96 -6.02 -0.35
N ALA A 236 -11.88 -7.27 -0.78
CA ALA A 236 -12.12 -8.44 0.05
C ALA A 236 -10.81 -9.21 0.23
N LEU A 237 -10.60 -9.76 1.42
CA LEU A 237 -9.40 -10.53 1.77
C LEU A 237 -9.80 -11.97 2.03
N ARG A 238 -9.29 -12.90 1.21
CA ARG A 238 -9.67 -14.31 1.20
C ARG A 238 -8.52 -15.22 1.64
N ASP A 239 -8.76 -16.06 2.62
CA ASP A 239 -7.77 -17.00 3.15
C ASP A 239 -7.56 -18.24 2.26
N ARG A 240 -6.61 -19.10 2.67
CA ARG A 240 -6.26 -20.36 1.97
C ARG A 240 -7.39 -21.38 1.87
N HIS A 241 -8.42 -21.27 2.72
CA HIS A 241 -9.59 -22.16 2.73
C HIS A 241 -10.74 -21.58 1.89
N GLY A 242 -10.51 -20.42 1.28
CA GLY A 242 -11.47 -19.73 0.46
C GLY A 242 -12.50 -18.94 1.26
N LEU A 243 -12.27 -18.68 2.55
CA LEU A 243 -13.13 -17.88 3.41
C LEU A 243 -12.66 -16.42 3.43
N TYR A 244 -13.60 -15.48 3.56
CA TYR A 244 -13.33 -14.05 3.59
C TYR A 244 -13.28 -13.51 5.01
N LEU A 245 -12.37 -12.56 5.24
CA LEU A 245 -12.31 -11.76 6.44
C LEU A 245 -13.56 -10.88 6.57
N SER A 246 -14.16 -10.88 7.75
CA SER A 246 -15.21 -9.93 8.11
C SER A 246 -15.21 -9.63 9.62
N PRO A 247 -15.77 -8.50 10.06
CA PRO A 247 -15.92 -8.21 11.48
C PRO A 247 -17.07 -9.03 12.10
N ILE A 248 -16.76 -9.89 13.06
CA ILE A 248 -17.71 -10.86 13.63
C ILE A 248 -18.08 -10.55 15.07
N GLY A 249 -19.37 -10.69 15.40
CA GLY A 249 -19.88 -10.60 16.77
C GLY A 249 -19.95 -9.16 17.29
N SER A 250 -20.32 -9.03 18.56
CA SER A 250 -20.51 -7.74 19.24
C SER A 250 -19.21 -6.92 19.33
N LYS A 251 -18.08 -7.59 19.54
CA LYS A 251 -16.74 -6.98 19.56
C LYS A 251 -16.14 -6.70 18.18
N ALA A 252 -16.85 -7.00 17.09
CA ALA A 252 -16.36 -6.74 15.74
C ALA A 252 -15.02 -7.42 15.40
N VAL A 253 -14.72 -8.60 15.96
CA VAL A 253 -13.43 -9.26 15.77
C VAL A 253 -13.22 -9.62 14.30
N LEU A 254 -12.15 -9.11 13.70
CA LEU A 254 -11.81 -9.37 12.30
C LEU A 254 -11.27 -10.79 12.14
N LYS A 255 -11.98 -11.65 11.40
CA LYS A 255 -11.56 -13.03 11.14
C LYS A 255 -12.25 -13.63 9.92
N SER A 256 -11.73 -14.74 9.43
CA SER A 256 -12.30 -15.47 8.31
C SER A 256 -13.54 -16.25 8.74
N ARG A 257 -14.63 -16.16 7.96
CA ARG A 257 -15.84 -16.95 8.23
C ARG A 257 -16.69 -17.26 7.02
N SER A 258 -16.87 -16.29 6.13
CA SER A 258 -17.87 -16.36 5.05
C SER A 258 -17.27 -16.97 3.78
N GLN A 259 -18.03 -17.77 3.04
CA GLN A 259 -17.64 -18.28 1.71
C GLN A 259 -18.05 -17.33 0.56
N THR A 260 -18.85 -16.32 0.87
CA THR A 260 -19.39 -15.36 -0.08
C THR A 260 -19.04 -13.95 0.35
N VAL A 261 -18.74 -13.09 -0.61
CA VAL A 261 -18.54 -11.67 -0.36
C VAL A 261 -19.88 -10.97 -0.28
N THR A 262 -20.17 -10.38 0.87
CA THR A 262 -21.25 -9.41 1.04
C THR A 262 -20.67 -8.10 1.52
N ARG A 263 -21.52 -7.12 1.85
CA ARG A 263 -21.08 -5.83 2.37
C ARG A 263 -20.21 -5.95 3.64
N ASP A 264 -20.34 -7.03 4.41
CA ASP A 264 -19.57 -7.24 5.66
C ASP A 264 -18.12 -7.68 5.42
N GLU A 265 -17.84 -8.29 4.26
CA GLU A 265 -16.51 -8.74 3.82
C GLU A 265 -15.76 -7.66 3.01
N LEU A 266 -16.39 -6.51 2.76
CA LEU A 266 -15.83 -5.44 1.95
C LEU A 266 -15.16 -4.36 2.81
N PHE A 267 -13.97 -3.96 2.36
CA PHE A 267 -13.15 -2.94 3.00
C PHE A 267 -12.73 -1.84 2.00
N SER A 268 -12.49 -0.65 2.52
CA SER A 268 -11.69 0.38 1.84
C SER A 268 -10.36 0.56 2.57
N LEU A 269 -9.31 0.79 1.78
CA LEU A 269 -8.01 1.19 2.28
C LEU A 269 -7.92 2.70 2.19
N GLU A 270 -7.57 3.34 3.29
CA GLU A 270 -7.24 4.76 3.36
C GLU A 270 -5.74 4.88 3.69
N ASP A 271 -5.04 5.84 3.08
CA ASP A 271 -3.63 6.09 3.39
C ASP A 271 -3.51 6.42 4.88
N SER A 272 -2.63 5.73 5.60
CA SER A 272 -2.37 6.09 6.99
C SER A 272 -1.54 7.35 7.02
N LEU A 273 -2.19 8.46 7.40
CA LEU A 273 -1.48 9.73 7.52
C LEU A 273 -0.68 9.77 8.81
N PRO A 274 0.47 10.44 8.79
CA PRO A 274 1.37 10.52 9.93
C PRO A 274 0.71 11.21 11.11
N GLN A 275 0.83 10.61 12.28
CA GLN A 275 0.32 11.18 13.53
C GLN A 275 1.48 11.40 14.51
N ALA A 276 1.43 12.51 15.23
CA ALA A 276 2.47 12.89 16.17
C ALA A 276 1.91 13.51 17.45
N SER A 277 2.71 13.40 18.51
CA SER A 277 2.53 14.14 19.76
C SER A 277 3.68 15.11 19.93
N PHE A 278 3.40 16.28 20.48
CA PHE A 278 4.38 17.33 20.69
C PHE A 278 4.67 17.51 22.17
N ILE A 279 5.95 17.68 22.53
CA ILE A 279 6.37 17.97 23.90
C ILE A 279 6.92 19.38 23.99
N ALA A 280 6.46 20.15 24.97
CA ALA A 280 6.97 21.49 25.20
C ALA A 280 8.33 21.42 25.92
N ALA A 281 9.36 22.01 25.31
CA ALA A 281 10.74 21.96 25.82
C ALA A 281 10.92 22.60 27.21
N LEU A 282 10.06 23.56 27.59
CA LEU A 282 10.19 24.31 28.84
C LEU A 282 9.68 23.56 30.06
N ASN A 283 8.68 22.68 29.90
CA ASN A 283 8.03 22.01 31.01
C ASN A 283 7.92 20.48 30.83
N ASN A 284 8.38 19.93 29.71
CA ASN A 284 8.31 18.52 29.34
C ASN A 284 6.88 17.94 29.38
N LYS A 285 5.86 18.78 29.16
CA LYS A 285 4.47 18.34 29.07
C LYS A 285 4.04 18.16 27.62
N TYR A 286 3.15 17.21 27.39
CA TYR A 286 2.53 17.00 26.10
C TYR A 286 1.51 18.08 25.78
N VAL A 287 1.55 18.51 24.52
CA VAL A 287 0.59 19.41 23.88
C VAL A 287 -0.74 18.67 23.73
N SER A 288 -1.84 19.32 24.11
CA SER A 288 -3.17 18.72 24.27
C SER A 288 -4.28 19.69 23.93
N VAL A 289 -5.41 19.16 23.42
CA VAL A 289 -6.69 19.87 23.27
C VAL A 289 -7.72 19.51 24.35
N LYS A 290 -7.32 18.75 25.38
CA LYS A 290 -8.23 18.23 26.42
C LYS A 290 -8.91 19.32 27.26
N GLN A 291 -8.28 20.49 27.40
CA GLN A 291 -8.81 21.62 28.19
C GLN A 291 -9.79 22.51 27.43
N GLY A 292 -10.01 22.27 26.13
CA GLY A 292 -10.97 23.02 25.33
C GLY A 292 -10.37 23.55 24.03
N VAL A 293 -10.75 24.78 23.67
CA VAL A 293 -10.42 25.38 22.37
C VAL A 293 -8.92 25.68 22.22
N ASP A 294 -8.28 26.10 23.30
CA ASP A 294 -6.86 26.43 23.29
C ASP A 294 -6.00 25.16 23.41
N VAL A 295 -4.99 25.07 22.55
CA VAL A 295 -3.99 24.02 22.62
C VAL A 295 -2.99 24.35 23.74
N THR A 296 -2.82 23.45 24.70
CA THR A 296 -1.96 23.69 25.88
C THR A 296 -1.00 22.54 26.14
N ALA A 297 0.20 22.83 26.68
CA ALA A 297 1.18 21.80 27.04
C ALA A 297 1.15 21.51 28.54
N ASN A 298 0.31 20.57 28.97
CA ASN A 298 0.07 20.30 30.39
C ASN A 298 -0.19 18.81 30.73
N GLN A 299 -0.20 17.89 29.76
CA GLN A 299 -0.42 16.46 30.01
C GLN A 299 0.90 15.71 30.22
N ASP A 300 0.83 14.61 30.97
CA ASP A 300 1.95 13.71 31.24
C ASP A 300 1.93 12.45 30.37
N GLU A 301 0.79 12.15 29.77
CA GLU A 301 0.55 10.95 28.96
C GLU A 301 0.01 11.35 27.58
N ILE A 302 0.19 10.46 26.61
CA ILE A 302 -0.33 10.62 25.25
C ILE A 302 -1.63 9.82 25.15
N GLY A 303 -2.72 10.50 24.82
CA GLY A 303 -3.94 9.88 24.29
C GLY A 303 -4.41 10.57 23.01
N ASP A 304 -5.67 10.39 22.67
CA ASP A 304 -6.26 10.94 21.44
C ASP A 304 -6.15 12.47 21.37
N ASN A 305 -6.28 13.16 22.51
CA ASN A 305 -6.21 14.62 22.60
C ASN A 305 -4.78 15.17 22.50
N GLU A 306 -3.77 14.31 22.61
CA GLU A 306 -2.34 14.65 22.50
C GLU A 306 -1.75 14.11 21.18
N THR A 307 -2.58 13.48 20.35
CA THR A 307 -2.22 12.94 19.05
C THR A 307 -2.81 13.84 17.97
N PHE A 308 -1.96 14.27 17.04
CA PHE A 308 -2.32 15.19 15.97
C PHE A 308 -1.92 14.60 14.63
N GLN A 309 -2.83 14.61 13.66
CA GLN A 309 -2.54 14.24 12.29
C GLN A 309 -1.76 15.35 11.58
N LEU A 310 -0.70 14.97 10.89
CA LEU A 310 0.14 15.87 10.12
C LEU A 310 -0.29 15.79 8.66
N GLU A 311 -1.01 16.80 8.20
CA GLU A 311 -1.47 16.91 6.82
C GLU A 311 -0.69 17.99 6.08
N TYR A 312 -0.24 17.67 4.86
CA TYR A 312 0.43 18.62 3.99
C TYR A 312 -0.03 18.42 2.53
N ASP A 313 -0.12 19.53 1.79
CA ASP A 313 -0.54 19.54 0.39
C ASP A 313 0.69 19.36 -0.53
N CYS A 314 0.72 18.31 -1.36
CA CYS A 314 1.85 18.05 -2.26
C CYS A 314 1.49 17.24 -3.50
N ASN A 315 2.10 17.63 -4.62
CA ASN A 315 2.00 16.98 -5.92
C ASN A 315 3.37 16.39 -6.29
N LYS A 316 3.41 15.06 -6.44
CA LYS A 316 4.44 14.23 -7.11
C LYS A 316 5.41 13.42 -6.23
N LEU A 317 5.51 12.13 -6.59
CA LEU A 317 6.33 11.10 -5.93
C LEU A 317 7.10 10.24 -6.94
N GLU A 318 8.32 9.82 -6.59
CA GLU A 318 9.08 8.77 -7.30
C GLU A 318 9.82 7.87 -6.28
N CYS A 319 9.61 6.56 -6.36
CA CYS A 319 10.36 5.53 -5.62
C CYS A 319 10.90 4.47 -6.60
N ASN A 320 12.06 3.88 -6.32
CA ASN A 320 12.83 3.03 -7.24
C ASN A 320 12.91 1.54 -6.83
N LYS A 321 12.35 1.12 -5.67
CA LYS A 321 12.26 -0.27 -5.24
C LYS A 321 10.87 -0.87 -5.49
N ALA A 322 10.84 -2.16 -5.85
CA ALA A 322 9.63 -2.91 -6.23
C ALA A 322 8.81 -3.45 -5.05
N VAL A 323 9.48 -3.63 -3.92
CA VAL A 323 9.00 -4.24 -2.68
C VAL A 323 9.60 -3.39 -1.56
N TYR A 324 8.77 -2.96 -0.63
CA TYR A 324 9.22 -2.25 0.56
C TYR A 324 9.78 -3.24 1.58
N GLU A 325 10.71 -2.77 2.40
CA GLU A 325 11.16 -3.49 3.58
C GLU A 325 10.59 -2.76 4.79
N THR A 326 9.93 -3.49 5.69
CA THR A 326 9.45 -2.93 6.96
C THR A 326 10.64 -2.78 7.91
N ILE A 327 10.84 -1.58 8.46
CA ILE A 327 11.87 -1.28 9.46
C ILE A 327 11.16 -0.94 10.76
N LEU A 328 11.64 -1.49 11.87
CA LEU A 328 11.11 -1.17 13.19
C LEU A 328 11.83 0.05 13.75
N VAL A 329 11.05 1.00 14.26
CA VAL A 329 11.55 2.27 14.82
C VAL A 329 11.34 2.26 16.33
N GLU A 330 12.42 2.23 17.11
CA GLU A 330 12.38 2.31 18.57
C GLU A 330 12.69 3.73 19.03
N ARG A 331 11.80 4.34 19.82
CA ARG A 331 12.01 5.68 20.38
C ARG A 331 13.00 5.61 21.56
N ALA A 332 13.90 6.59 21.63
CA ALA A 332 14.84 6.78 22.72
C ALA A 332 14.69 8.20 23.33
N GLN A 333 15.54 8.52 24.31
CA GLN A 333 15.49 9.82 24.97
C GLN A 333 15.82 10.97 24.01
N LYS A 334 15.23 12.14 24.27
CA LYS A 334 15.52 13.40 23.56
C LYS A 334 15.18 13.37 22.05
N GLY A 335 14.18 12.59 21.66
CA GLY A 335 13.70 12.54 20.27
C GLY A 335 14.59 11.73 19.32
N ILE A 336 15.54 10.98 19.87
CA ILE A 336 16.35 10.03 19.10
C ILE A 336 15.50 8.79 18.79
N VAL A 337 15.70 8.21 17.61
CA VAL A 337 15.16 6.91 17.24
C VAL A 337 16.28 5.95 16.84
N HIS A 338 16.02 4.66 17.04
CA HIS A 338 16.86 3.57 16.56
C HIS A 338 16.09 2.76 15.53
N PHE A 339 16.76 2.43 14.42
CA PHE A 339 16.20 1.61 13.36
C PHE A 339 16.68 0.18 13.52
N LYS A 340 15.74 -0.77 13.46
CA LYS A 340 16.00 -2.20 13.55
C LYS A 340 15.50 -2.89 12.30
N GLY A 341 16.41 -3.61 11.63
CA GLY A 341 16.09 -4.38 10.44
C GLY A 341 15.28 -5.63 10.77
N GLN A 342 14.71 -6.25 9.72
CA GLN A 342 13.95 -7.49 9.86
C GLN A 342 14.78 -8.68 10.40
N ASN A 343 16.10 -8.62 10.25
CA ASN A 343 17.02 -9.58 10.86
C ASN A 343 17.14 -9.43 12.39
N GLY A 344 16.41 -8.48 12.99
CA GLY A 344 16.43 -8.18 14.41
C GLY A 344 17.66 -7.39 14.87
N LYS A 345 18.49 -6.90 13.94
CA LYS A 345 19.71 -6.14 14.24
C LYS A 345 19.47 -4.64 14.04
N TYR A 346 20.14 -3.82 14.85
CA TYR A 346 20.09 -2.37 14.77
C TYR A 346 21.00 -1.84 13.67
N TRP A 347 20.57 -0.73 13.09
CA TRP A 347 21.38 0.09 12.22
C TRP A 347 22.49 0.74 13.06
N ARG A 348 23.71 0.68 12.54
CA ARG A 348 24.88 1.36 13.08
C ARG A 348 25.65 2.09 11.98
N VAL A 349 26.38 3.11 12.39
CA VAL A 349 27.28 3.86 11.51
C VAL A 349 28.61 3.11 11.46
N ASP A 350 29.03 2.71 10.26
CA ASP A 350 30.31 2.03 10.02
C ASP A 350 31.20 2.90 9.13
N GLY A 351 32.00 3.75 9.76
CA GLY A 351 32.73 4.83 9.07
C GLY A 351 31.77 5.89 8.54
N GLU A 352 31.65 5.99 7.21
CA GLU A 352 30.60 6.77 6.56
C GLU A 352 29.40 5.91 6.14
N GLY A 353 29.50 4.58 6.14
CA GLY A 353 28.44 3.68 5.71
C GLY A 353 27.41 3.38 6.80
N ILE A 354 26.32 2.72 6.40
CA ILE A 354 25.32 2.17 7.32
C ILE A 354 25.31 0.65 7.23
N ALA A 355 25.41 -0.02 8.38
CA ALA A 355 25.28 -1.46 8.52
C ALA A 355 24.11 -1.80 9.44
N ALA A 356 23.39 -2.90 9.16
CA ALA A 356 22.28 -3.39 9.99
C ALA A 356 22.66 -4.74 10.63
N ASP A 357 23.70 -4.75 11.45
CA ASP A 357 24.34 -5.93 12.03
C ASP A 357 24.54 -5.84 13.56
N SER A 358 24.17 -4.71 14.19
CA SER A 358 24.38 -4.51 15.62
C SER A 358 23.33 -5.22 16.48
N ASP A 359 23.75 -5.84 17.58
CA ASP A 359 22.85 -6.41 18.58
C ASP A 359 22.27 -5.36 19.55
N THR A 360 22.82 -4.15 19.56
CA THR A 360 22.42 -3.08 20.49
C THR A 360 22.22 -1.74 19.76
N PRO A 361 21.32 -0.87 20.25
CA PRO A 361 21.03 0.41 19.63
C PRO A 361 22.14 1.45 19.95
N THR A 362 23.29 1.32 19.30
CA THR A 362 24.47 2.18 19.55
C THR A 362 24.36 3.55 18.91
N ASP A 363 23.84 3.60 17.68
CA ASP A 363 23.72 4.83 16.91
C ASP A 363 22.27 5.26 16.80
N GLY A 364 22.05 6.56 16.98
CA GLY A 364 20.73 7.18 17.01
C GLY A 364 20.56 8.21 15.90
N PHE A 365 19.32 8.35 15.43
CA PHE A 365 18.93 9.29 14.39
C PHE A 365 17.80 10.19 14.87
N TYR A 366 17.72 11.39 14.31
CA TYR A 366 16.57 12.27 14.40
C TYR A 366 15.77 12.14 13.10
N ILE A 367 14.46 11.95 13.25
CA ILE A 367 13.52 12.07 12.13
C ILE A 367 13.19 13.56 12.00
N GLU A 368 13.58 14.15 10.88
CA GLU A 368 13.29 15.55 10.60
C GLU A 368 12.27 15.63 9.48
N LEU A 369 11.09 16.19 9.79
CA LEU A 369 10.07 16.50 8.80
C LEU A 369 10.62 17.58 7.85
N ARG A 370 10.52 17.34 6.54
CA ARG A 370 11.00 18.22 5.47
C ARG A 370 9.87 18.53 4.49
N GLU A 371 10.16 18.63 3.19
CA GLU A 371 9.14 18.88 2.16
C GLU A 371 7.93 17.96 2.35
N PRO A 372 6.71 18.40 2.00
CA PRO A 372 5.42 18.03 2.61
C PRO A 372 5.20 16.61 3.18
N THR A 373 5.62 15.56 2.47
CA THR A 373 5.45 14.14 2.87
C THR A 373 6.78 13.42 3.03
N ARG A 374 7.88 14.17 3.26
CA ARG A 374 9.22 13.63 3.30
C ARG A 374 9.89 13.86 4.65
N ILE A 375 10.58 12.84 5.13
CA ILE A 375 11.51 12.93 6.25
C ILE A 375 12.94 12.81 5.76
N CYS A 376 13.84 13.49 6.47
CA CYS A 376 15.26 13.20 6.42
C CYS A 376 15.67 12.55 7.74
N LEU A 377 16.67 11.67 7.67
CA LEU A 377 17.28 11.07 8.84
C LEU A 377 18.60 11.77 9.11
N ARG A 378 18.70 12.46 10.26
CA ARG A 378 19.93 13.12 10.70
C ARG A 378 20.58 12.33 11.82
N ALA A 379 21.82 11.92 11.66
CA ALA A 379 22.59 11.25 12.72
C ALA A 379 22.86 12.21 13.89
N ALA A 380 23.21 11.63 15.05
CA ALA A 380 23.53 12.38 16.26
C ALA A 380 24.68 13.39 16.09
N ASP A 381 25.62 13.11 15.18
CA ASP A 381 26.75 13.97 14.86
C ASP A 381 26.41 15.16 13.92
N GLY A 382 25.15 15.25 13.48
CA GLY A 382 24.65 16.33 12.63
C GLY A 382 24.64 16.02 11.13
N ARG A 383 25.25 14.91 10.68
CA ARG A 383 25.26 14.50 9.28
C ARG A 383 23.94 13.85 8.87
N TYR A 384 23.63 13.88 7.59
CA TYR A 384 22.39 13.31 7.06
C TYR A 384 22.60 11.98 6.38
N LEU A 385 21.57 11.14 6.38
CA LEU A 385 21.56 9.90 5.61
C LEU A 385 21.36 10.21 4.12
N GLY A 386 22.27 9.75 3.27
CA GLY A 386 22.23 9.90 1.82
C GLY A 386 22.46 8.57 1.08
N ALA A 387 21.68 8.31 0.05
CA ALA A 387 21.81 7.16 -0.83
C ALA A 387 22.86 7.45 -1.91
N THR A 388 23.75 6.50 -2.15
CA THR A 388 24.69 6.57 -3.27
C THR A 388 24.02 6.12 -4.57
N LYS A 389 24.66 6.40 -5.71
CA LYS A 389 24.20 5.91 -7.04
C LYS A 389 24.06 4.39 -7.11
N ASN A 390 24.75 3.66 -6.24
CA ASN A 390 24.71 2.20 -6.18
C ASN A 390 23.67 1.67 -5.18
N GLY A 391 22.88 2.56 -4.56
CA GLY A 391 21.81 2.20 -3.62
C GLY A 391 22.27 1.92 -2.19
N THR A 392 23.56 2.10 -1.86
CA THR A 392 24.05 2.02 -0.47
C THR A 392 23.76 3.31 0.28
N PHE A 393 23.52 3.21 1.59
CA PHE A 393 23.37 4.39 2.45
C PHE A 393 24.69 4.78 3.10
N LYS A 394 24.92 6.09 3.17
CA LYS A 394 26.04 6.69 3.88
C LYS A 394 25.62 7.98 4.57
N LEU A 395 26.41 8.42 5.54
CA LEU A 395 26.32 9.77 6.07
C LEU A 395 26.94 10.77 5.10
N VAL A 396 26.27 11.90 4.89
CA VAL A 396 26.72 13.01 4.05
C VAL A 396 26.87 14.27 4.90
N ASP A 397 27.95 15.01 4.65
CA ASP A 397 28.30 16.24 5.38
C ASP A 397 27.51 17.47 4.91
N THR A 398 26.70 17.31 3.88
CA THR A 398 25.89 18.36 3.25
C THR A 398 24.52 18.51 3.93
N GLY A 399 23.85 19.63 3.68
CA GLY A 399 22.54 19.93 4.26
C GLY A 399 21.44 18.95 3.83
N TYR A 400 20.25 19.13 4.41
CA TYR A 400 19.08 18.28 4.14
C TYR A 400 18.65 18.24 2.66
N ASP A 401 19.07 19.22 1.86
CA ASP A 401 18.85 19.36 0.42
C ASP A 401 19.50 18.23 -0.40
N THR A 402 20.54 17.61 0.15
CA THR A 402 21.28 16.51 -0.48
C THR A 402 21.04 15.15 0.18
N ALA A 403 20.29 15.15 1.29
CA ALA A 403 19.94 13.94 2.02
C ALA A 403 18.95 13.10 1.21
N THR A 404 18.92 11.79 1.50
CA THR A 404 17.79 10.98 1.06
C THR A 404 16.56 11.42 1.80
N GLN A 405 15.56 11.83 1.02
CA GLN A 405 14.25 12.17 1.52
C GLN A 405 13.35 10.93 1.40
N TRP A 406 12.75 10.53 2.50
CA TRP A 406 11.92 9.34 2.61
C TRP A 406 10.47 9.74 2.73
N GLU A 407 9.59 9.10 1.98
CA GLU A 407 8.17 9.25 2.21
C GLU A 407 7.74 8.44 3.44
N TYR A 408 6.77 8.96 4.16
CA TYR A 408 6.14 8.33 5.32
C TYR A 408 4.64 8.21 5.12
#